data_AF-A0A209B3K5-F1
#
_entry.id   AF-A0A209B3K5-F1
#
_cell.length_a   1.000
_cell.length_b   1.000
_cell.length_c   1.000
_cell.angle_alpha   90.00
_cell.angle_beta   90.00
_cell.angle_gamma   90.00
#
_symmetry.space_group_name_H-M   'P 1'
#
loop_
_entity.id
_entity.type
_entity.pdbx_description
1 polymer ?
#
loop_
_entity_poly.entity_id
_entity_poly.type
_entity_poly.pdbx_seq_one_letter_code
_entity_poly.pdbx_strand_id
1 'polypeptide(L)'
;MKTLLDALPPEPTDDAAFTERVLWTMRKHTVAMAGIPGKTSARCEGDKVSEEPGVTTRCTVTFNGVKVPWSIRFDVPAGDLKPYEIKNAGQAALTAKSVYGEFWKKYNGVSKHLRCGKVPDLELVAYGQDTGYRCQYASSVDGKAQWVNVPVSVGEHGVIFDNGRSPESP
;
A
#
# COMPACT_ATOMS: atom_id res chain seq x y z
N MET A 1 -3.81 2.55 -21.26
CA MET A 1 -3.00 2.22 -20.07
C MET A 1 -3.97 1.99 -18.94
N LYS A 2 -3.98 0.80 -18.33
CA LYS A 2 -4.98 0.46 -17.29
C LYS A 2 -4.58 1.17 -15.99
N THR A 3 -5.45 2.03 -15.45
CA THR A 3 -5.15 2.73 -14.18
C THR A 3 -5.27 1.76 -13.01
N LEU A 4 -4.68 2.09 -11.85
CA LEU A 4 -4.82 1.30 -10.64
C LEU A 4 -6.30 1.09 -10.27
N LEU A 5 -7.12 2.12 -10.49
CA LEU A 5 -8.54 2.14 -10.13
C LEU A 5 -9.41 1.28 -11.05
N ASP A 6 -8.97 0.94 -12.25
CA ASP A 6 -9.74 0.12 -13.20
C ASP A 6 -10.02 -1.31 -12.69
N ALA A 7 -9.35 -1.74 -11.61
CA ALA A 7 -9.59 -3.02 -10.95
C ALA A 7 -10.56 -2.93 -9.76
N LEU A 8 -11.02 -1.73 -9.42
CA LEU A 8 -12.07 -1.48 -8.45
C LEU A 8 -13.44 -1.55 -9.14
N PRO A 9 -14.51 -1.90 -8.42
CA PRO A 9 -15.86 -1.68 -8.88
C PRO A 9 -16.11 -0.17 -9.00
N PRO A 10 -17.20 0.23 -9.67
CA PRO A 10 -17.62 1.62 -9.70
C PRO A 10 -17.59 2.26 -8.31
N GLU A 11 -17.14 3.51 -8.25
CA GLU A 11 -17.19 4.30 -7.03
C GLU A 11 -18.66 4.45 -6.60
N PRO A 12 -19.01 4.14 -5.34
CA PRO A 12 -20.36 4.34 -4.84
C PRO A 12 -20.72 5.81 -4.90
N THR A 13 -21.99 6.09 -5.14
CA THR A 13 -22.53 7.44 -5.09
C THR A 13 -22.61 7.96 -3.65
N ASP A 14 -22.78 9.26 -3.49
CA ASP A 14 -22.83 9.90 -2.17
C ASP A 14 -24.04 9.44 -1.33
N ASP A 15 -25.10 8.94 -1.97
CA ASP A 15 -26.30 8.37 -1.34
C ASP A 15 -26.18 6.87 -1.00
N ALA A 16 -25.09 6.20 -1.39
CA ALA A 16 -24.85 4.80 -1.05
C ALA A 16 -24.82 4.56 0.47
N ALA A 17 -24.92 3.30 0.90
CA ALA A 17 -24.79 2.98 2.32
C ALA A 17 -23.39 3.37 2.83
N PHE A 18 -23.29 3.91 4.05
CA PHE A 18 -22.00 4.31 4.63
C PHE A 18 -20.97 3.17 4.63
N THR A 19 -21.40 1.96 5.01
CA THR A 19 -20.55 0.76 4.97
C THR A 19 -20.01 0.48 3.57
N GLU A 20 -20.82 0.69 2.52
CA GLU A 20 -20.39 0.48 1.14
C GLU A 20 -19.28 1.44 0.74
N ARG A 21 -19.43 2.74 1.05
CA ARG A 21 -18.38 3.76 0.81
C ARG A 21 -17.09 3.41 1.54
N VAL A 22 -17.16 3.01 2.81
CA VAL A 22 -15.97 2.63 3.61
C VAL A 22 -15.27 1.42 2.99
N LEU A 23 -16.02 0.37 2.65
CA LEU A 23 -15.47 -0.83 2.03
C LEU A 23 -14.81 -0.53 0.69
N TRP A 24 -15.40 0.35 -0.12
CA TRP A 24 -14.79 0.81 -1.37
C TRP A 24 -13.48 1.56 -1.13
N THR A 25 -13.46 2.50 -0.18
CA THR A 25 -12.26 3.25 0.21
C THR A 25 -11.13 2.32 0.68
N MET A 26 -11.42 1.32 1.52
CA MET A 26 -10.42 0.33 1.94
C MET A 26 -9.86 -0.47 0.76
N ARG A 27 -10.69 -0.82 -0.23
CA ARG A 27 -10.22 -1.49 -1.47
C ARG A 27 -9.31 -0.58 -2.27
N LYS A 28 -9.69 0.70 -2.43
CA LYS A 28 -8.88 1.71 -3.12
C LYS A 28 -7.51 1.87 -2.47
N HIS A 29 -7.44 2.05 -1.16
CA HIS A 29 -6.15 2.12 -0.46
C HIS A 29 -5.36 0.82 -0.57
N THR A 30 -6.00 -0.36 -0.50
CA THR A 30 -5.31 -1.64 -0.68
C THR A 30 -4.67 -1.77 -2.06
N VAL A 31 -5.36 -1.35 -3.12
CA VAL A 31 -4.82 -1.34 -4.48
C VAL A 31 -3.69 -0.32 -4.61
N ALA A 32 -3.81 0.85 -3.99
CA ALA A 32 -2.76 1.86 -3.97
C ALA A 32 -1.48 1.33 -3.28
N MET A 33 -1.61 0.72 -2.10
CA MET A 33 -0.49 0.07 -1.40
C MET A 33 0.15 -1.05 -2.23
N ALA A 34 -0.67 -1.85 -2.94
CA ALA A 34 -0.15 -2.92 -3.79
C ALA A 34 0.61 -2.40 -5.03
N GLY A 35 0.34 -1.15 -5.44
CA GLY A 35 0.96 -0.48 -6.59
C GLY A 35 0.62 -1.08 -7.95
N ILE A 36 -0.31 -2.02 -8.02
CA ILE A 36 -0.77 -2.66 -9.25
C ILE A 36 -2.29 -2.88 -9.24
N PRO A 37 -2.96 -2.88 -10.40
CA PRO A 37 -4.36 -3.27 -10.47
C PRO A 37 -4.52 -4.73 -10.03
N GLY A 38 -5.56 -5.03 -9.26
CA GLY A 38 -5.83 -6.39 -8.80
C GLY A 38 -7.27 -6.60 -8.35
N LYS A 39 -7.73 -7.86 -8.39
CA LYS A 39 -9.08 -8.22 -7.95
C LYS A 39 -9.20 -7.95 -6.46
N THR A 40 -10.27 -7.25 -6.08
CA THR A 40 -10.55 -6.96 -4.68
C THR A 40 -11.93 -7.42 -4.26
N SER A 41 -12.09 -7.73 -2.98
CA SER A 41 -13.37 -7.74 -2.26
C SER A 41 -13.12 -7.24 -0.85
N ALA A 42 -14.17 -6.78 -0.15
CA ALA A 42 -14.03 -6.30 1.22
C ALA A 42 -15.25 -6.67 2.05
N ARG A 43 -15.04 -6.90 3.34
CA ARG A 43 -16.09 -7.19 4.32
C ARG A 43 -15.68 -6.71 5.70
N CYS A 44 -16.65 -6.34 6.51
CA CYS A 44 -16.47 -6.04 7.93
C CYS A 44 -17.09 -7.14 8.79
N GLU A 45 -16.64 -7.28 10.03
CA GLU A 45 -17.29 -8.15 11.01
C GLU A 45 -18.76 -7.71 11.20
N GLY A 46 -19.69 -8.67 11.16
CA GLY A 46 -21.12 -8.39 11.23
C GLY A 46 -21.70 -7.68 10.00
N ASP A 47 -20.98 -7.65 8.88
CA ASP A 47 -21.37 -7.10 7.58
C ASP A 47 -21.71 -5.60 7.55
N LYS A 48 -21.47 -4.89 8.67
CA LYS A 48 -21.68 -3.45 8.80
C LYS A 48 -20.57 -2.80 9.59
N VAL A 49 -20.29 -1.54 9.27
CA VAL A 49 -19.47 -0.69 10.13
C VAL A 49 -20.31 -0.22 11.31
N SER A 50 -19.78 -0.38 12.52
CA SER A 50 -20.37 0.26 13.70
C SER A 50 -20.07 1.75 13.70
N GLU A 51 -21.12 2.56 13.75
CA GLU A 51 -21.05 4.02 13.91
C GLU A 51 -21.06 4.43 15.40
N GLU A 52 -21.01 3.46 16.31
CA GLU A 52 -20.95 3.70 17.75
C GLU A 52 -19.56 4.22 18.17
N PRO A 53 -19.49 5.31 18.96
CA PRO A 53 -18.23 5.87 19.43
C PRO A 53 -17.40 4.91 20.25
N GLY A 54 -16.09 4.91 20.02
CA GLY A 54 -15.14 4.05 20.71
C GLY A 54 -15.13 2.61 20.21
N VAL A 55 -16.13 2.18 19.43
CA VAL A 55 -16.17 0.83 18.85
C VAL A 55 -15.27 0.77 17.63
N THR A 56 -14.35 -0.20 17.64
CA THR A 56 -13.51 -0.49 16.48
C THR A 56 -14.13 -1.64 15.70
N THR A 57 -14.52 -1.37 14.45
CA THR A 57 -14.95 -2.42 13.53
C THR A 57 -13.74 -2.93 12.76
N ARG A 58 -13.54 -4.25 12.76
CA ARG A 58 -12.50 -4.90 11.96
C ARG A 58 -13.06 -5.24 10.58
N CYS A 59 -12.29 -4.93 9.56
CA CYS A 59 -12.61 -5.23 8.19
C CYS A 59 -11.44 -5.93 7.51
N THR A 60 -11.72 -6.63 6.42
CA THR A 60 -10.70 -7.33 5.65
C THR A 60 -10.94 -7.08 4.18
N VAL A 61 -9.90 -6.61 3.49
CA VAL A 61 -9.87 -6.55 2.04
C VAL A 61 -9.15 -7.80 1.54
N THR A 62 -9.76 -8.55 0.64
CA THR A 62 -9.07 -9.61 -0.10
C THR A 62 -8.52 -9.02 -1.39
N PHE A 63 -7.21 -8.96 -1.55
CA PHE A 63 -6.52 -8.52 -2.77
C PHE A 63 -5.83 -9.72 -3.42
N ASN A 64 -6.27 -10.10 -4.61
CA ASN A 64 -5.74 -11.27 -5.35
C ASN A 64 -5.58 -12.54 -4.48
N GLY A 65 -6.51 -12.75 -3.54
CA GLY A 65 -6.53 -13.89 -2.61
C GLY A 65 -5.86 -13.66 -1.26
N VAL A 66 -5.05 -12.61 -1.09
CA VAL A 66 -4.43 -12.25 0.20
C VAL A 66 -5.37 -11.36 1.01
N LYS A 67 -5.51 -11.66 2.31
CA LYS A 67 -6.35 -10.91 3.25
C LYS A 67 -5.54 -9.81 3.91
N VAL A 68 -5.88 -8.56 3.63
CA VAL A 68 -5.30 -7.36 4.23
C VAL A 68 -6.26 -6.85 5.31
N PRO A 69 -5.86 -6.85 6.59
CA PRO A 69 -6.71 -6.36 7.67
C PRO A 69 -6.76 -4.83 7.73
N TRP A 70 -7.93 -4.34 8.07
CA TRP A 70 -8.24 -2.93 8.25
C TRP A 70 -9.05 -2.75 9.53
N SER A 71 -9.01 -1.56 10.11
CA SER A 71 -9.89 -1.16 11.19
C SER A 71 -10.49 0.22 10.91
N ILE A 72 -11.71 0.42 11.38
CA ILE A 72 -12.37 1.72 11.39
C ILE A 72 -12.93 1.97 12.78
N ARG A 73 -12.79 3.21 13.25
CA ARG A 73 -13.28 3.65 14.56
C ARG A 73 -13.80 5.07 14.47
N PHE A 74 -14.85 5.33 15.24
CA PHE A 74 -15.38 6.67 15.49
C PHE A 74 -14.93 7.11 16.87
N ASP A 75 -14.33 8.30 16.99
CA ASP A 75 -13.92 8.84 18.29
C ASP A 75 -15.01 9.71 18.95
N VAL A 76 -16.06 10.07 18.21
CA VAL A 76 -17.16 10.92 18.67
C VAL A 76 -18.51 10.41 18.12
N PRO A 77 -19.66 10.66 18.79
CA PRO A 77 -21.02 10.26 18.34
C PRO A 77 -21.28 10.59 16.88
N ALA A 78 -21.63 9.59 16.07
CA ALA A 78 -21.92 9.76 14.65
C ALA A 78 -23.04 10.80 14.41
N GLY A 79 -22.85 11.62 13.38
CA GLY A 79 -23.71 12.71 12.92
C GLY A 79 -23.11 13.32 11.65
N ASP A 80 -23.83 14.20 10.96
CA ASP A 80 -23.64 14.55 9.53
C ASP A 80 -22.26 15.06 9.08
N LEU A 81 -21.34 15.39 9.99
CA LEU A 81 -20.04 16.00 9.67
C LEU A 81 -18.86 15.47 10.49
N LYS A 82 -18.97 14.30 11.14
CA LYS A 82 -17.94 13.89 12.09
C LYS A 82 -16.81 13.07 11.45
N PRO A 83 -15.54 13.35 11.80
CA PRO A 83 -14.39 12.64 11.25
C PRO A 83 -14.37 11.20 11.76
N TYR A 84 -14.24 10.26 10.84
CA TYR A 84 -13.90 8.86 11.13
C TYR A 84 -12.50 8.57 10.61
N GLU A 85 -11.81 7.63 11.25
CA GLU A 85 -10.47 7.25 10.84
C GLU A 85 -10.46 5.81 10.32
N ILE A 86 -10.09 5.64 9.05
CA ILE A 86 -9.80 4.33 8.46
C ILE A 86 -8.31 4.07 8.66
N LYS A 87 -7.99 3.05 9.45
CA LYS A 87 -6.60 2.64 9.70
C LYS A 87 -6.30 1.33 9.00
N ASN A 88 -5.16 1.30 8.33
CA ASN A 88 -4.51 0.04 8.03
C ASN A 88 -4.13 -0.65 9.35
N ALA A 89 -4.48 -1.93 9.52
CA ALA A 89 -4.21 -2.65 10.77
C ALA A 89 -2.77 -3.19 10.88
N GLY A 90 -1.80 -2.48 10.29
CA GLY A 90 -0.38 -2.79 10.34
C GLY A 90 0.13 -3.76 9.27
N GLN A 91 -0.65 -4.06 8.23
CA GLN A 91 -0.25 -4.99 7.18
C GLN A 91 -0.55 -4.47 5.77
N ALA A 92 0.31 -4.76 4.81
CA ALA A 92 0.20 -4.32 3.43
C ALA A 92 0.48 -5.45 2.44
N ALA A 93 -0.13 -5.38 1.25
CA ALA A 93 0.17 -6.27 0.15
C ALA A 93 1.42 -5.79 -0.60
N LEU A 94 2.52 -6.54 -0.52
CA LEU A 94 3.73 -6.32 -1.31
C LEU A 94 3.61 -7.13 -2.61
N THR A 95 3.93 -6.50 -3.76
CA THR A 95 3.98 -7.21 -5.05
C THR A 95 5.34 -7.03 -5.71
N ALA A 96 5.92 -8.12 -6.23
CA ALA A 96 7.17 -8.08 -6.99
C ALA A 96 7.10 -7.05 -8.13
N LYS A 97 5.96 -6.98 -8.83
CA LYS A 97 5.76 -6.04 -9.94
C LYS A 97 5.87 -4.58 -9.49
N SER A 98 5.28 -4.22 -8.35
CA SER A 98 5.39 -2.87 -7.78
C SER A 98 6.84 -2.58 -7.37
N VAL A 99 7.50 -3.52 -6.67
CA VAL A 99 8.90 -3.35 -6.25
C VAL A 99 9.81 -3.12 -7.46
N TYR A 100 9.81 -4.02 -8.44
CA TYR A 100 10.72 -3.91 -9.57
C TYR A 100 10.39 -2.71 -10.46
N GLY A 101 9.10 -2.45 -10.68
CA GLY A 101 8.64 -1.34 -11.51
C GLY A 101 8.99 0.02 -10.93
N GLU A 102 8.65 0.27 -9.66
CA GLU A 102 8.94 1.54 -9.00
C GLU A 102 10.44 1.72 -8.72
N PHE A 103 11.18 0.64 -8.41
CA PHE A 103 12.63 0.73 -8.27
C PHE A 103 13.29 1.14 -9.59
N TRP A 104 12.91 0.51 -10.70
CA TRP A 104 13.40 0.87 -12.03
C TRP A 104 13.07 2.32 -12.36
N LYS A 105 11.82 2.73 -12.14
CA LYS A 105 11.36 4.11 -12.40
C LYS A 105 12.15 5.14 -11.60
N LYS A 106 12.46 4.84 -10.33
CA LYS A 106 13.20 5.75 -9.44
C LYS A 106 14.70 5.80 -9.78
N TYR A 107 15.33 4.68 -10.13
CA TYR A 107 16.80 4.58 -10.19
C TYR A 107 17.40 4.35 -11.57
N ASN A 108 16.62 4.11 -12.63
CA ASN A 108 17.17 3.92 -13.99
C ASN A 108 17.79 5.20 -14.60
N GLY A 109 17.46 6.37 -14.05
CA GLY A 109 18.17 7.63 -14.34
C GLY A 109 19.52 7.74 -13.63
N VAL A 110 19.67 7.08 -12.48
CA VAL A 110 20.86 7.14 -11.62
C VAL A 110 21.89 6.08 -12.01
N SER A 111 21.44 4.87 -12.36
CA SER A 111 22.32 3.76 -12.73
C SER A 111 21.66 2.86 -13.76
N LYS A 112 22.47 2.34 -14.69
CA LYS A 112 22.04 1.28 -15.64
C LYS A 112 22.16 -0.12 -15.07
N HIS A 113 22.82 -0.27 -13.92
CA HIS A 113 22.99 -1.55 -13.25
C HIS A 113 22.07 -1.59 -12.03
N LEU A 114 20.86 -2.11 -12.23
CA LEU A 114 19.85 -2.27 -11.19
C LEU A 114 19.63 -3.76 -10.93
N ARG A 115 19.47 -4.13 -9.67
CA ARG A 115 19.09 -5.50 -9.28
C ARG A 115 18.31 -5.49 -7.98
N CYS A 116 17.43 -6.47 -7.80
CA CYS A 116 16.74 -6.70 -6.55
C CYS A 116 16.93 -8.16 -6.13
N GLY A 117 16.83 -8.41 -4.82
CA GLY A 117 16.60 -9.76 -4.33
C GLY A 117 15.27 -10.31 -4.87
N LYS A 118 15.09 -11.63 -4.82
CA LYS A 118 13.86 -12.28 -5.26
C LYS A 118 12.71 -11.91 -4.31
N VAL A 119 11.82 -11.03 -4.78
CA VAL A 119 10.56 -10.69 -4.11
C VAL A 119 9.46 -11.64 -4.61
N PRO A 120 8.60 -12.18 -3.72
CA PRO A 120 7.44 -12.96 -4.12
C PRO A 120 6.45 -12.16 -4.97
N ASP A 121 5.69 -12.84 -5.82
CA ASP A 121 4.70 -12.18 -6.69
C ASP A 121 3.68 -11.37 -5.89
N LEU A 122 3.26 -11.91 -4.74
CA LEU A 122 2.36 -11.28 -3.78
C LEU A 122 2.63 -11.84 -2.38
N GLU A 123 2.80 -10.95 -1.40
CA GLU A 123 3.00 -11.30 0.01
C GLU A 123 2.33 -10.28 0.92
N LEU A 124 1.93 -10.70 2.13
CA LEU A 124 1.48 -9.80 3.19
C LEU A 124 2.65 -9.44 4.10
N VAL A 125 2.98 -8.15 4.18
CA VAL A 125 4.12 -7.63 4.97
C VAL A 125 3.65 -6.62 6.01
N ALA A 126 4.51 -6.28 6.97
CA ALA A 126 4.23 -5.22 7.93
C ALA A 126 4.17 -3.84 7.24
N TYR A 127 3.09 -3.09 7.49
CA TYR A 127 2.90 -1.76 6.93
C TYR A 127 3.93 -0.77 7.51
N GLY A 128 4.56 0.02 6.63
CA GLY A 128 5.53 1.05 6.99
C GLY A 128 6.87 0.54 7.51
N GLN A 129 7.09 -0.79 7.55
CA GLN A 129 8.31 -1.39 8.08
C GLN A 129 9.19 -1.96 6.97
N ASP A 130 10.47 -2.14 7.30
CA ASP A 130 11.42 -2.83 6.45
C ASP A 130 10.97 -4.28 6.23
N THR A 131 10.76 -4.66 4.98
CA THR A 131 10.30 -6.00 4.61
C THR A 131 11.41 -7.05 4.62
N GLY A 132 12.66 -6.63 4.81
CA GLY A 132 13.85 -7.47 4.65
C GLY A 132 14.33 -7.57 3.20
N TYR A 133 13.47 -7.30 2.21
CA TYR A 133 13.86 -7.26 0.80
C TYR A 133 14.75 -6.06 0.48
N ARG A 134 15.66 -6.25 -0.46
CA ARG A 134 16.62 -5.24 -0.90
C ARG A 134 16.63 -5.11 -2.41
N CYS A 135 16.62 -3.87 -2.86
CA CYS A 135 17.03 -3.50 -4.20
C CYS A 135 18.38 -2.77 -4.14
N GLN A 136 19.10 -2.78 -5.25
CA GLN A 136 20.45 -2.27 -5.35
C GLN A 136 20.68 -1.59 -6.70
N TYR A 137 21.45 -0.52 -6.67
CA TYR A 137 21.98 0.11 -7.88
C TYR A 137 23.50 0.28 -7.75
N ALA A 138 24.21 0.18 -8.87
CA ALA A 138 25.64 0.47 -8.87
C ALA A 138 25.87 1.98 -8.86
N SER A 139 26.77 2.44 -7.99
CA SER A 139 27.23 3.83 -7.89
C SER A 139 28.75 3.86 -7.80
N SER A 140 29.35 5.03 -7.98
CA SER A 140 30.76 5.28 -7.72
C SER A 140 30.88 6.29 -6.58
N VAL A 141 31.64 5.97 -5.54
CA VAL A 141 32.01 6.91 -4.49
C VAL A 141 33.52 6.90 -4.37
N ASP A 142 34.14 8.08 -4.42
CA ASP A 142 35.59 8.26 -4.46
C ASP A 142 36.28 7.42 -5.57
N GLY A 143 35.62 7.32 -6.73
CA GLY A 143 36.12 6.58 -7.88
C GLY A 143 36.00 5.05 -7.77
N LYS A 144 35.43 4.51 -6.69
CA LYS A 144 35.23 3.08 -6.50
C LYS A 144 33.79 2.67 -6.75
N ALA A 145 33.61 1.73 -7.67
CA ALA A 145 32.32 1.12 -7.93
C ALA A 145 31.83 0.35 -6.70
N GLN A 146 30.60 0.62 -6.28
CA GLN A 146 29.94 -0.07 -5.18
C GLN A 146 28.45 -0.26 -5.44
N TRP A 147 27.88 -1.25 -4.77
CA TRP A 147 26.44 -1.49 -4.77
C TRP A 147 25.81 -0.75 -3.58
N VAL A 148 24.90 0.18 -3.88
CA VAL A 148 24.11 0.84 -2.84
C VAL A 148 22.89 -0.03 -2.53
N ASN A 149 22.75 -0.42 -1.27
CA ASN A 149 21.58 -1.16 -0.79
C ASN A 149 20.43 -0.20 -0.47
N VAL A 150 19.23 -0.56 -0.93
CA VAL A 150 18.01 0.20 -0.70
C VAL A 150 16.96 -0.75 -0.11
N PRO A 151 16.54 -0.56 1.16
CA PRO A 151 15.46 -1.35 1.74
C PRO A 151 14.15 -1.11 1.00
N VAL A 152 13.28 -2.10 1.09
CA VAL A 152 11.92 -2.05 0.59
C VAL A 152 10.97 -2.03 1.77
N SER A 153 10.10 -1.03 1.82
CA SER A 153 8.93 -0.99 2.71
C SER A 153 7.67 -0.70 1.90
N VAL A 154 6.49 -0.80 2.52
CA VAL A 154 5.21 -0.47 1.87
C VAL A 154 4.49 0.58 2.70
N GLY A 155 4.17 1.71 2.09
CA GLY A 155 3.33 2.76 2.68
C GLY A 155 2.00 2.90 1.96
N GLU A 156 1.25 3.95 2.30
CA GLU A 156 -0.13 4.18 1.83
C GLU A 156 -0.26 4.19 0.30
N HIS A 157 0.76 4.68 -0.39
CA HIS A 157 0.75 4.89 -1.84
C HIS A 157 1.66 3.92 -2.60
N GLY A 158 2.08 2.82 -1.97
CA GLY A 158 2.88 1.79 -2.64
C GLY A 158 4.20 1.50 -1.93
N VAL A 159 5.11 0.91 -2.70
CA VAL A 159 6.46 0.58 -2.23
C VAL A 159 7.27 1.85 -1.99
N ILE A 160 8.02 1.86 -0.90
CA ILE A 160 8.91 2.94 -0.51
C ILE A 160 10.35 2.42 -0.53
N PHE A 161 11.23 3.27 -1.05
CA PHE A 161 12.67 3.05 -1.13
C PHE A 161 13.37 4.17 -0.38
N ASP A 162 13.70 3.92 0.87
CA ASP A 162 14.39 4.88 1.74
C ASP A 162 15.72 4.29 2.20
N ASN A 163 16.83 4.81 1.68
CA ASN A 163 18.18 4.41 2.07
C ASN A 163 18.80 5.39 3.09
N GLY A 164 18.01 6.29 3.69
CA GLY A 164 18.48 7.32 4.61
C GLY A 164 19.44 8.34 3.98
N ARG A 165 19.61 8.29 2.65
CA ARG A 165 20.41 9.24 1.87
C ARG A 165 19.46 9.89 0.88
N SER A 166 19.20 11.19 1.07
CA SER A 166 18.58 11.98 0.00
C SER A 166 19.39 11.75 -1.27
N PRO A 167 18.77 11.49 -2.43
CA PRO A 167 19.52 11.41 -3.67
C PRO A 167 20.14 12.79 -3.87
N GLU A 168 21.44 12.91 -3.60
CA GLU A 168 22.18 14.12 -3.91
C GLU A 168 22.04 14.34 -5.42
N SER A 169 21.34 15.43 -5.75
CA SER A 169 21.27 15.98 -7.09
C SER A 169 22.69 16.29 -7.59
N PRO A 170 22.94 16.17 -8.90
CA PRO A 170 24.27 16.39 -9.50
C PRO A 170 24.84 17.79 -9.26
#